data_AF-A0AA42PUV4-F1
#
_entry.id   AF-A0AA42PUV4-F1
#
_cell.length_a   1.000
_cell.length_b   1.000
_cell.length_c   1.000
_cell.angle_alpha   90.00
_cell.angle_beta   90.00
_cell.angle_gamma   90.00
#
_symmetry.space_group_name_H-M   'P 1'
#
loop_
_entity.id
_entity.type
_entity.pdbx_description
1 polymer ?
#
loop_
_entity_poly.entity_id
_entity_poly.type
_entity_poly.pdbx_seq_one_letter_code
_entity_poly.pdbx_strand_id
1 'polypeptide(L)'
;MADINFDPFKTQGSFAGSFNVESRGLTQGDAQDDPAIRLQLCSGTLDKNLDAPVWGGIGVVECVSTVAENVSGSTIKKATASVCNAFTVFNQAYHGITTASNPVPLYLAGGSVHYYRVGSGARIPLPISAAVAALATGDDPVGADGFVWDMTENCVDVYSSSSSSNPKVNISLLMVSQQGNLTVKKEASGNVVWENGKPCGLFLI
;
A
#
# COMPACT_ATOMS: atom_id res chain seq x y z
N MET A 1 6.06 58.16 -20.81
CA MET A 1 5.93 57.07 -19.82
C MET A 1 6.19 55.79 -20.59
N ALA A 2 7.19 55.00 -20.20
CA ALA A 2 7.52 53.78 -20.92
C ALA A 2 6.54 52.67 -20.51
N ASP A 3 5.76 52.15 -21.46
CA ASP A 3 4.89 51.00 -21.23
C ASP A 3 5.76 49.75 -21.15
N ILE A 4 5.84 49.16 -19.95
CA ILE A 4 6.43 47.84 -19.74
C ILE A 4 5.33 46.82 -20.09
N ASN A 5 5.44 46.20 -21.26
CA ASN A 5 4.54 45.12 -21.64
C ASN A 5 4.91 43.86 -20.83
N PHE A 6 4.09 43.52 -19.83
CA PHE A 6 4.15 42.21 -19.17
C PHE A 6 3.35 41.22 -20.01
N ASP A 7 4.03 40.44 -20.86
CA ASP A 7 3.44 39.25 -21.49
C ASP A 7 3.53 38.07 -20.49
N PRO A 8 2.45 37.70 -19.77
CA PRO A 8 2.52 36.62 -18.77
C PRO A 8 2.80 35.24 -19.37
N PHE A 9 2.69 35.09 -20.70
CA PHE A 9 2.93 33.84 -21.41
C PHE A 9 4.32 33.74 -22.06
N LYS A 10 5.12 34.81 -22.06
CA LYS A 10 6.39 34.86 -22.82
C LYS A 10 7.62 34.59 -21.95
N THR A 11 7.45 34.44 -20.64
CA THR A 11 8.54 34.22 -19.67
C THR A 11 8.32 33.00 -18.77
N GLN A 12 7.68 31.94 -19.28
CA GLN A 12 7.81 30.63 -18.66
C GLN A 12 8.83 29.84 -19.48
N GLY A 13 9.99 29.59 -18.89
CA GLY A 13 11.02 28.74 -19.47
C GLY A 13 10.42 27.41 -19.90
N SER A 14 11.03 26.79 -20.93
CA SER A 14 10.64 25.51 -21.51
C SER A 14 9.96 24.58 -20.50
N PHE A 15 8.73 24.15 -20.79
CA PHE A 15 8.02 23.06 -20.10
C PHE A 15 8.72 21.69 -20.29
N ALA A 16 9.94 21.65 -20.83
CA ALA A 16 10.76 20.44 -20.85
C ALA A 16 11.02 19.97 -19.41
N GLY A 17 10.45 18.82 -19.05
CA GLY A 17 10.54 18.25 -17.69
C GLY A 17 9.43 18.70 -16.73
N SER A 18 8.45 19.51 -17.15
CA SER A 18 7.28 19.83 -16.30
C SER A 18 6.26 18.68 -16.25
N PHE A 19 6.34 17.76 -17.21
CA PHE A 19 5.67 16.47 -17.16
C PHE A 19 6.73 15.41 -16.91
N ASN A 20 6.53 14.60 -15.88
CA ASN A 20 7.43 13.49 -15.62
C ASN A 20 7.28 12.50 -16.79
N VAL A 21 8.36 12.24 -17.53
CA VAL A 21 8.35 11.38 -18.73
C VAL A 21 8.36 9.89 -18.33
N GLU A 22 8.55 9.60 -17.04
CA GLU A 22 8.56 8.26 -16.48
C GLU A 22 7.44 8.10 -15.44
N SER A 23 6.32 7.47 -15.79
CA SER A 23 5.24 7.13 -14.85
C SER A 23 5.46 5.76 -14.19
N ARG A 24 6.70 5.41 -13.87
CA ARG A 24 7.05 4.09 -13.30
C ARG A 24 6.82 4.00 -11.79
N GLY A 25 6.42 5.11 -11.17
CA GLY A 25 6.11 5.18 -9.75
C GLY A 25 4.81 4.46 -9.38
N LEU A 26 4.82 3.77 -8.25
CA LEU A 26 3.64 3.15 -7.65
C LEU A 26 3.28 3.83 -6.34
N THR A 27 1.99 3.94 -6.06
CA THR A 27 1.48 4.41 -4.76
C THR A 27 1.09 3.21 -3.90
N GLN A 28 1.66 3.13 -2.70
CA GLN A 28 1.38 2.05 -1.75
C GLN A 28 -0.12 1.97 -1.45
N GLY A 29 -0.69 0.77 -1.55
CA GLY A 29 -2.08 0.50 -1.18
C GLY A 29 -3.14 0.96 -2.17
N ASP A 30 -2.72 1.42 -3.35
CA ASP A 30 -3.64 1.76 -4.44
C ASP A 30 -4.28 0.48 -5.01
N ALA A 31 -5.61 0.41 -4.98
CA ALA A 31 -6.35 -0.68 -5.61
C ALA A 31 -6.39 -0.46 -7.13
N GLN A 32 -5.61 -1.24 -7.88
CA GLN A 32 -5.61 -1.14 -9.34
C GLN A 32 -6.87 -1.78 -9.92
N ASP A 33 -7.55 -1.02 -10.79
CA ASP A 33 -8.77 -1.49 -11.47
C ASP A 33 -8.43 -2.65 -12.43
N ASP A 34 -8.87 -3.85 -12.06
CA ASP A 34 -8.87 -5.02 -12.94
C ASP A 34 -10.32 -5.54 -13.09
N PRO A 35 -10.88 -5.57 -14.32
CA PRO A 35 -12.25 -6.03 -14.56
C PRO A 35 -12.54 -7.44 -14.02
N ALA A 36 -11.54 -8.33 -13.93
CA ALA A 36 -11.71 -9.70 -13.48
C ALA A 36 -11.99 -9.81 -11.96
N ILE A 37 -11.57 -8.82 -11.16
CA ILE A 37 -11.64 -8.84 -9.68
C ILE A 37 -12.61 -7.81 -9.12
N ARG A 38 -13.51 -7.28 -9.95
CA ARG A 38 -14.47 -6.22 -9.60
C ARG A 38 -15.32 -6.49 -8.35
N LEU A 39 -15.61 -7.76 -8.06
CA LEU A 39 -16.44 -8.18 -6.91
C LEU A 39 -15.62 -8.69 -5.71
N GLN A 40 -14.29 -8.62 -5.79
CA GLN A 40 -13.40 -9.12 -4.72
C GLN A 40 -13.08 -8.06 -3.66
N LEU A 41 -13.44 -6.78 -3.91
CA LEU A 41 -13.20 -5.70 -2.96
C LEU A 41 -14.09 -5.89 -1.73
N CYS A 42 -13.47 -6.08 -0.58
CA CYS A 42 -14.16 -6.28 0.68
C CYS A 42 -14.17 -5.01 1.52
N SER A 43 -15.12 -4.94 2.45
CA SER A 43 -15.21 -3.89 3.47
C SER A 43 -15.33 -4.53 4.84
N GLY A 44 -14.75 -3.89 5.84
CA GLY A 44 -14.82 -4.34 7.23
C GLY A 44 -14.62 -3.19 8.19
N THR A 45 -14.74 -3.48 9.49
CA THR A 45 -14.55 -2.49 10.55
C THR A 45 -13.26 -2.78 11.30
N LEU A 46 -12.42 -1.76 11.50
CA LEU A 46 -11.20 -1.90 12.28
C LEU A 46 -11.52 -2.15 13.76
N ASP A 47 -10.73 -3.01 14.41
CA ASP A 47 -10.84 -3.26 15.85
C ASP A 47 -10.85 -1.95 16.64
N LYS A 48 -11.71 -1.86 17.65
CA LYS A 48 -11.84 -0.69 18.53
C LYS A 48 -10.59 -0.50 19.40
N ASN A 49 -9.82 -1.57 19.61
CA ASN A 49 -8.61 -1.56 20.44
C ASN A 49 -7.32 -1.39 19.61
N LEU A 50 -7.42 -0.81 18.41
CA LEU A 50 -6.26 -0.53 17.58
C LEU A 50 -5.35 0.50 18.28
N ASP A 51 -4.08 0.16 18.40
CA ASP A 51 -3.02 0.95 19.06
C ASP A 51 -2.49 2.10 18.18
N ALA A 52 -2.64 2.01 16.86
CA ALA A 52 -2.24 3.05 15.91
C ALA A 52 -3.07 2.99 14.63
N PRO A 53 -3.23 4.13 13.91
CA PRO A 53 -3.95 4.17 12.65
C PRO A 53 -3.34 3.23 11.60
N VAL A 54 -4.18 2.79 10.66
CA VAL A 54 -3.81 1.96 9.52
C VAL A 54 -3.96 2.79 8.24
N TRP A 55 -3.19 2.46 7.20
CA TRP A 55 -3.24 3.08 5.88
C TRP A 55 -3.33 2.01 4.80
N GLY A 56 -3.37 2.39 3.53
CA GLY A 56 -3.38 1.43 2.42
C GLY A 56 -2.08 0.61 2.33
N GLY A 57 -2.19 -0.63 1.87
CA GLY A 57 -1.05 -1.53 1.70
C GLY A 57 -0.45 -2.01 3.02
N ILE A 58 -1.29 -2.16 4.07
CA ILE A 58 -0.90 -2.73 5.35
C ILE A 58 -1.48 -4.15 5.45
N GLY A 59 -0.65 -5.09 5.88
CA GLY A 59 -1.07 -6.46 6.19
C GLY A 59 -2.03 -6.49 7.39
N VAL A 60 -3.18 -7.12 7.20
CA VAL A 60 -4.25 -7.24 8.19
C VAL A 60 -4.77 -8.67 8.30
N VAL A 61 -5.51 -8.91 9.37
CA VAL A 61 -6.28 -10.14 9.60
C VAL A 61 -7.76 -9.80 9.56
N GLU A 62 -8.46 -10.32 8.57
CA GLU A 62 -9.90 -10.44 8.61
C GLU A 62 -10.28 -11.55 9.59
N CYS A 63 -11.03 -11.19 10.63
CA CYS A 63 -11.57 -12.12 11.61
C CYS A 63 -12.99 -12.54 11.23
N VAL A 64 -13.31 -13.81 11.46
CA VAL A 64 -14.69 -14.32 11.35
C VAL A 64 -15.54 -13.64 12.44
N SER A 65 -16.62 -12.96 12.03
CA SER A 65 -17.52 -12.29 12.96
C SER A 65 -18.26 -13.27 13.86
N THR A 66 -18.60 -12.83 15.07
CA THR A 66 -19.47 -13.60 15.96
C THR A 66 -20.88 -13.71 15.39
N VAL A 67 -21.65 -14.71 15.82
CA VAL A 67 -23.05 -14.90 15.38
C VAL A 67 -23.91 -13.67 15.70
N ALA A 68 -23.57 -12.92 16.76
CA ALA A 68 -24.30 -11.72 17.16
C ALA A 68 -23.98 -10.47 16.31
N GLU A 69 -22.81 -10.43 15.66
CA GLU A 69 -22.28 -9.24 14.97
C GLU A 69 -22.02 -9.48 13.48
N ASN A 70 -22.37 -10.64 12.94
CA ASN A 70 -22.11 -11.03 11.54
C ASN A 70 -22.79 -10.11 10.50
N VAL A 71 -23.81 -9.34 10.89
CA VAL A 71 -24.49 -8.37 10.01
C VAL A 71 -23.65 -7.12 9.78
N SER A 72 -22.79 -6.74 10.73
CA SER A 72 -21.96 -5.53 10.67
C SER A 72 -20.66 -5.72 9.87
N GLY A 73 -20.45 -6.91 9.32
CA GLY A 73 -19.24 -7.27 8.56
C GLY A 73 -18.11 -7.80 9.45
N SER A 74 -16.98 -8.13 8.81
CA SER A 74 -15.80 -8.69 9.48
C SER A 74 -15.05 -7.64 10.29
N THR A 75 -14.57 -8.03 11.47
CA THR A 75 -13.63 -7.23 12.25
C THR A 75 -12.23 -7.39 11.68
N ILE A 76 -11.56 -6.28 11.39
CA ILE A 76 -10.22 -6.22 10.82
C ILE A 76 -9.22 -5.86 11.91
N LYS A 77 -8.23 -6.73 12.11
CA LYS A 77 -7.13 -6.55 13.07
C LYS A 77 -5.81 -6.39 12.32
N LYS A 78 -4.78 -5.90 13.00
CA LYS A 78 -3.41 -5.92 12.45
C LYS A 78 -2.94 -7.35 12.23
N ALA A 79 -2.05 -7.54 11.25
CA ALA A 79 -1.31 -8.79 11.08
C ALA A 79 -0.67 -9.24 12.40
N THR A 80 -0.57 -10.55 12.58
CA THR A 80 0.10 -11.19 13.73
C THR A 80 1.24 -12.05 13.21
N ALA A 81 2.16 -12.46 14.09
CA ALA A 81 3.31 -13.30 13.73
C ALA A 81 2.91 -14.58 12.98
N SER A 82 1.70 -15.08 13.21
CA SER A 82 1.20 -16.32 12.61
C SER A 82 0.31 -16.10 11.39
N VAL A 83 -0.38 -14.96 11.27
CA VAL A 83 -1.43 -14.76 10.26
C VAL A 83 -1.42 -13.34 9.69
N CYS A 84 -1.42 -13.27 8.36
CA CYS A 84 -1.78 -12.12 7.54
C CYS A 84 -2.57 -12.66 6.34
N ASN A 85 -3.86 -12.32 6.23
CA ASN A 85 -4.76 -12.91 5.23
C ASN A 85 -5.39 -11.87 4.28
N ALA A 86 -5.09 -10.59 4.47
CA ALA A 86 -5.60 -9.52 3.64
C ALA A 86 -4.65 -8.31 3.68
N PHE A 87 -4.78 -7.44 2.68
CA PHE A 87 -4.11 -6.14 2.63
C PHE A 87 -5.15 -5.04 2.48
N THR A 88 -5.00 -3.98 3.28
CA THR A 88 -5.85 -2.79 3.17
C THR A 88 -5.58 -2.07 1.85
N VAL A 89 -6.60 -1.42 1.31
CA VAL A 89 -6.48 -0.63 0.08
C VAL A 89 -7.31 0.64 0.16
N PHE A 90 -6.94 1.59 -0.68
CA PHE A 90 -7.76 2.76 -0.99
C PHE A 90 -7.80 2.95 -2.52
N ASN A 91 -8.73 3.77 -2.97
CA ASN A 91 -8.75 4.29 -4.33
C ASN A 91 -9.28 5.72 -4.33
N GLN A 92 -9.40 6.35 -5.51
CA GLN A 92 -9.95 7.71 -5.60
C GLN A 92 -11.41 7.81 -5.15
N ALA A 93 -12.19 6.73 -5.28
CA ALA A 93 -13.59 6.71 -4.88
C ALA A 93 -13.79 6.55 -3.37
N TYR A 94 -12.83 5.94 -2.68
CA TYR A 94 -12.84 5.71 -1.25
C TYR A 94 -11.46 5.92 -0.64
N HIS A 95 -11.33 7.04 0.05
CA HIS A 95 -10.08 7.52 0.61
C HIS A 95 -10.22 7.69 2.12
N GLY A 96 -9.16 7.32 2.85
CA GLY A 96 -9.08 7.55 4.29
C GLY A 96 -9.01 9.04 4.66
N ILE A 97 -8.92 9.30 5.95
CA ILE A 97 -8.82 10.66 6.49
C ILE A 97 -7.39 11.17 6.28
N THR A 98 -7.24 12.35 5.66
CA THR A 98 -5.98 13.07 5.57
C THR A 98 -6.03 14.36 6.37
N THR A 99 -4.92 14.73 6.99
CA THR A 99 -4.76 16.01 7.72
C THR A 99 -3.51 16.73 7.23
N ALA A 100 -3.37 18.01 7.56
CA ALA A 100 -2.20 18.80 7.14
C ALA A 100 -0.86 18.16 7.60
N SER A 101 -0.85 17.50 8.76
CA SER A 101 0.33 16.80 9.29
C SER A 101 0.42 15.32 8.87
N ASN A 102 -0.66 14.76 8.33
CA ASN A 102 -0.73 13.36 7.87
C ASN A 102 -1.35 13.33 6.46
N PRO A 103 -0.54 13.53 5.40
CA PRO A 103 -1.02 13.55 4.02
C PRO A 103 -1.34 12.14 3.49
N VAL A 104 -0.96 11.09 4.22
CA VAL A 104 -1.32 9.70 3.90
C VAL A 104 -2.76 9.42 4.35
N PRO A 105 -3.57 8.67 3.59
CA PRO A 105 -4.95 8.36 3.98
C PRO A 105 -4.96 7.37 5.14
N LEU A 106 -5.52 7.80 6.27
CA LEU A 106 -5.54 7.02 7.50
C LEU A 106 -6.95 6.50 7.84
N TYR A 107 -6.98 5.32 8.42
CA TYR A 107 -8.14 4.65 9.00
C TYR A 107 -7.92 4.49 10.50
N LEU A 108 -8.92 4.90 11.29
CA LEU A 108 -8.87 4.92 12.75
C LEU A 108 -9.57 3.69 13.34
N ALA A 109 -9.31 3.41 14.62
CA ALA A 109 -10.00 2.36 15.38
C ALA A 109 -11.53 2.52 15.27
N GLY A 110 -12.24 1.41 15.02
CA GLY A 110 -13.69 1.41 14.79
C GLY A 110 -14.15 2.00 13.45
N GLY A 111 -13.24 2.54 12.63
CA GLY A 111 -13.54 3.02 11.28
C GLY A 111 -13.70 1.88 10.28
N SER A 112 -14.36 2.18 9.16
CA SER A 112 -14.46 1.24 8.04
C SER A 112 -13.18 1.28 7.20
N VAL A 113 -12.76 0.11 6.70
CA VAL A 113 -11.59 -0.03 5.83
C VAL A 113 -11.89 -1.01 4.70
N HIS A 114 -11.33 -0.73 3.52
CA HIS A 114 -11.36 -1.65 2.41
C HIS A 114 -10.11 -2.48 2.36
N TYR A 115 -10.26 -3.72 1.92
CA TYR A 115 -9.17 -4.67 1.80
C TYR A 115 -9.47 -5.69 0.71
N TYR A 116 -8.42 -6.34 0.26
CA TYR A 116 -8.50 -7.54 -0.54
C TYR A 116 -7.89 -8.71 0.22
N ARG A 117 -8.53 -9.87 0.11
CA ARG A 117 -8.04 -11.12 0.69
C ARG A 117 -6.89 -11.66 -0.14
N VAL A 118 -5.96 -12.34 0.51
CA VAL A 118 -4.98 -13.18 -0.17
C VAL A 118 -5.73 -14.29 -0.93
N GLY A 119 -5.42 -14.49 -2.19
CA GLY A 119 -6.11 -15.35 -3.15
C GLY A 119 -7.18 -14.63 -4.00
N SER A 120 -7.32 -13.31 -3.88
CA SER A 120 -8.32 -12.53 -4.65
C SER A 120 -7.93 -12.29 -6.10
N GLY A 121 -6.63 -12.38 -6.43
CA GLY A 121 -6.09 -12.02 -7.74
C GLY A 121 -6.04 -10.51 -7.98
N ALA A 122 -6.26 -9.69 -6.94
CA ALA A 122 -6.16 -8.24 -7.06
C ALA A 122 -4.70 -7.80 -7.18
N ARG A 123 -4.48 -6.64 -7.81
CA ARG A 123 -3.14 -6.04 -7.95
C ARG A 123 -2.99 -4.89 -6.99
N ILE A 124 -2.01 -5.00 -6.10
CA ILE A 124 -1.74 -3.98 -5.07
C ILE A 124 -0.25 -3.66 -5.05
N PRO A 125 0.13 -2.37 -5.10
CA PRO A 125 1.48 -1.96 -4.79
C PRO A 125 1.75 -1.99 -3.29
N LEU A 126 2.79 -2.73 -2.89
CA LEU A 126 3.24 -2.84 -1.51
C LEU A 126 4.71 -2.43 -1.40
N PRO A 127 5.13 -1.76 -0.30
CA PRO A 127 6.54 -1.51 -0.05
C PRO A 127 7.30 -2.82 0.11
N ILE A 128 8.52 -2.88 -0.41
CA ILE A 128 9.34 -4.11 -0.41
C ILE A 128 10.69 -3.88 0.24
N SER A 129 11.30 -4.96 0.74
CA SER A 129 12.68 -4.95 1.22
C SER A 129 13.68 -4.88 0.05
N ALA A 130 14.94 -4.57 0.36
CA ALA A 130 16.03 -4.62 -0.61
C ALA A 130 16.26 -6.03 -1.17
N ALA A 131 15.99 -7.08 -0.38
CA ALA A 131 16.12 -8.47 -0.81
C ALA A 131 15.06 -8.82 -1.86
N VAL A 132 13.80 -8.40 -1.67
CA VAL A 132 12.74 -8.59 -2.67
C VAL A 132 13.02 -7.78 -3.93
N ALA A 133 13.54 -6.55 -3.79
CA ALA A 133 13.91 -5.74 -4.94
C ALA A 133 15.01 -6.39 -5.81
N ALA A 134 15.91 -7.17 -5.19
CA ALA A 134 16.97 -7.89 -5.89
C ALA A 134 16.47 -9.08 -6.72
N LEU A 135 15.24 -9.57 -6.50
CA LEU A 135 14.61 -10.64 -7.30
C LEU A 135 14.20 -10.19 -8.71
N ALA A 136 14.20 -8.87 -8.98
CA ALA A 136 13.86 -8.33 -10.29
C ALA A 136 15.03 -8.46 -11.29
N THR A 137 15.55 -9.68 -11.46
CA THR A 137 16.68 -10.01 -12.37
C THR A 137 16.23 -10.22 -13.82
N GLY A 138 14.95 -10.57 -14.02
CA GLY A 138 14.38 -10.94 -15.32
C GLY A 138 14.42 -12.45 -15.62
N ASP A 139 15.14 -13.23 -14.80
CA ASP A 139 15.28 -14.68 -14.96
C ASP A 139 14.39 -15.46 -13.96
N ASP A 140 14.04 -14.85 -12.83
CA ASP A 140 13.24 -15.48 -11.78
C ASP A 140 11.75 -15.59 -12.19
N PRO A 141 11.11 -16.77 -12.05
CA PRO A 141 9.71 -16.92 -12.40
C PRO A 141 8.78 -16.25 -11.37
N VAL A 142 7.65 -15.75 -11.84
CA VAL A 142 6.59 -15.21 -10.96
C VAL A 142 6.12 -16.31 -10.00
N GLY A 143 6.28 -16.06 -8.70
CA GLY A 143 5.86 -16.99 -7.63
C GLY A 143 6.91 -18.05 -7.24
N ALA A 144 8.18 -17.88 -7.63
CA ALA A 144 9.27 -18.78 -7.25
C ALA A 144 9.53 -18.82 -5.73
N ASP A 145 9.36 -17.67 -5.07
CA ASP A 145 9.76 -17.45 -3.68
C ASP A 145 8.57 -17.25 -2.75
N GLY A 146 8.71 -17.74 -1.51
CA GLY A 146 7.78 -17.41 -0.44
C GLY A 146 8.05 -15.99 0.07
N PHE A 147 6.99 -15.21 0.26
CA PHE A 147 7.08 -13.88 0.86
C PHE A 147 6.59 -13.89 2.31
N VAL A 148 7.09 -12.95 3.11
CA VAL A 148 6.61 -12.66 4.45
C VAL A 148 6.20 -11.20 4.55
N TRP A 149 5.21 -10.90 5.39
CA TRP A 149 4.88 -9.53 5.75
C TRP A 149 5.67 -9.12 6.99
N ASP A 150 6.63 -8.20 6.83
CA ASP A 150 7.36 -7.62 7.96
C ASP A 150 6.45 -6.62 8.70
N MET A 151 6.00 -7.01 9.89
CA MET A 151 5.11 -6.18 10.71
C MET A 151 5.84 -5.00 11.38
N THR A 152 7.18 -5.04 11.46
CA THR A 152 7.99 -3.98 12.06
C THR A 152 8.23 -2.87 11.05
N GLU A 153 8.72 -3.24 9.87
CA GLU A 153 9.02 -2.29 8.80
C GLU A 153 7.80 -1.94 7.94
N ASN A 154 6.70 -2.71 8.06
CA ASN A 154 5.50 -2.63 7.23
C ASN A 154 5.84 -2.78 5.74
N CYS A 155 6.61 -3.82 5.40
CA CYS A 155 7.03 -4.13 4.03
C CYS A 155 6.96 -5.64 3.75
N VAL A 156 6.96 -5.99 2.47
CA VAL A 156 7.10 -7.38 2.03
C VAL A 156 8.59 -7.73 1.98
N ASP A 157 8.95 -8.84 2.62
CA ASP A 157 10.30 -9.38 2.61
C ASP A 157 10.32 -10.83 2.09
N VAL A 158 11.51 -11.33 1.77
CA VAL A 158 11.73 -12.73 1.37
C VAL A 158 11.59 -13.65 2.58
N TYR A 159 11.00 -14.82 2.38
CA TYR A 159 10.95 -15.85 3.40
C TYR A 159 12.37 -16.39 3.67
N SER A 160 12.80 -16.31 4.92
CA SER A 160 14.01 -16.99 5.40
C SER A 160 13.68 -17.80 6.65
N SER A 161 14.44 -18.85 6.97
CA SER A 161 14.24 -19.59 8.22
C SER A 161 14.43 -18.73 9.48
N SER A 162 15.08 -17.57 9.35
CA SER A 162 15.24 -16.53 10.39
C SER A 162 14.05 -15.57 10.52
N SER A 163 13.18 -15.45 9.52
CA SER A 163 12.01 -14.55 9.55
C SER A 163 10.79 -15.16 10.26
N SER A 164 11.00 -16.12 11.18
CA SER A 164 9.93 -16.94 11.78
C SER A 164 8.91 -16.16 12.62
N SER A 165 9.19 -14.88 12.93
CA SER A 165 8.29 -13.99 13.66
C SER A 165 7.31 -13.24 12.75
N ASN A 166 7.49 -13.30 11.43
CA ASN A 166 6.64 -12.63 10.45
C ASN A 166 5.73 -13.66 9.75
N PRO A 167 4.45 -13.32 9.51
CA PRO A 167 3.54 -14.25 8.84
C PRO A 167 3.94 -14.45 7.38
N LYS A 168 3.93 -15.70 6.93
CA LYS A 168 4.06 -16.04 5.51
C LYS A 168 2.82 -15.58 4.75
N VAL A 169 3.02 -14.93 3.61
CA VAL A 169 1.96 -14.47 2.71
C VAL A 169 2.15 -15.10 1.34
N ASN A 170 1.09 -15.74 0.83
CA ASN A 170 1.10 -16.38 -0.49
C ASN A 170 0.67 -15.35 -1.55
N ILE A 171 1.62 -14.52 -1.97
CA ILE A 171 1.43 -13.47 -2.98
C ILE A 171 2.46 -13.64 -4.10
N SER A 172 2.21 -13.09 -5.28
CA SER A 172 3.13 -13.17 -6.43
C SER A 172 3.63 -11.79 -6.83
N LEU A 173 4.94 -11.62 -6.90
CA LEU A 173 5.57 -10.39 -7.37
C LEU A 173 5.47 -10.28 -8.91
N LEU A 174 4.87 -9.20 -9.40
CA LEU A 174 4.69 -8.95 -10.83
C LEU A 174 5.68 -7.93 -11.39
N MET A 175 6.01 -6.91 -10.61
CA MET A 175 6.89 -5.81 -11.03
C MET A 175 7.56 -5.19 -9.82
N VAL A 176 8.79 -4.72 -9.99
CA VAL A 176 9.48 -3.87 -9.02
C VAL A 176 9.68 -2.48 -9.58
N SER A 177 9.41 -1.47 -8.77
CA SER A 177 9.76 -0.07 -9.03
C SER A 177 10.71 0.42 -7.94
N GLN A 178 11.90 0.86 -8.34
CA GLN A 178 12.95 1.31 -7.40
C GLN A 178 12.86 2.80 -7.04
N GLN A 179 12.21 3.62 -7.87
CA GLN A 179 12.18 5.08 -7.72
C GLN A 179 10.83 5.68 -8.14
N GLY A 180 10.54 6.88 -7.64
CA GLY A 180 9.33 7.63 -8.01
C GLY A 180 8.04 7.10 -7.37
N ASN A 181 8.15 6.22 -6.38
CA ASN A 181 7.01 5.65 -5.67
C ASN A 181 6.47 6.62 -4.62
N LEU A 182 5.24 6.40 -4.17
CA LEU A 182 4.68 6.99 -2.96
C LEU A 182 4.46 5.89 -1.94
N THR A 183 5.46 5.66 -1.08
CA THR A 183 5.38 4.71 0.03
C THR A 183 5.16 5.45 1.34
N VAL A 184 4.76 4.75 2.39
CA VAL A 184 4.44 5.37 3.67
C VAL A 184 5.61 5.27 4.64
N LYS A 185 5.90 6.39 5.31
CA LYS A 185 6.84 6.48 6.42
C LYS A 185 6.14 7.01 7.66
N LYS A 186 6.39 6.34 8.78
CA LYS A 186 6.05 6.85 10.11
C LYS A 186 7.24 7.63 10.67
N GLU A 187 7.03 8.91 10.95
CA GLU A 187 8.04 9.76 11.58
C GLU A 187 8.13 9.47 13.08
N ALA A 188 9.25 9.88 13.71
CA ALA A 188 9.43 9.80 15.16
C ALA A 188 8.40 10.64 15.94
N SER A 189 7.85 11.67 15.30
CA SER A 189 6.74 12.50 15.80
C SER A 189 5.40 11.75 15.88
N GLY A 190 5.30 10.56 15.26
CA GLY A 190 4.07 9.80 15.11
C GLY A 190 3.28 10.12 13.84
N ASN A 191 3.70 11.14 13.08
CA ASN A 191 3.06 11.50 11.80
C ASN A 191 3.29 10.42 10.74
N VAL A 192 2.34 10.28 9.84
CA VAL A 192 2.37 9.36 8.71
C VAL A 192 2.42 10.16 7.41
N VAL A 193 3.56 10.09 6.73
CA VAL A 193 3.90 10.92 5.56
C VAL A 193 4.31 10.06 4.37
N TRP A 194 4.20 10.63 3.17
CA TRP A 194 4.69 9.99 1.95
C TRP A 194 6.22 10.06 1.87
N GLU A 195 6.84 8.95 1.46
CA GLU A 195 8.27 8.78 1.22
C GLU A 195 8.50 8.29 -0.21
N ASN A 196 9.33 9.03 -0.94
CA ASN A 196 9.58 8.80 -2.37
C ASN A 196 10.75 7.87 -2.68
N GLY A 197 11.50 7.48 -1.64
CA GLY A 197 12.79 6.79 -1.78
C GLY A 197 12.75 5.29 -1.57
N LYS A 198 11.64 4.71 -1.07
CA LYS A 198 11.56 3.27 -0.86
C LYS A 198 11.10 2.53 -2.12
N PRO A 199 11.67 1.35 -2.38
CA PRO A 199 11.21 0.50 -3.47
C PRO A 199 9.79 -0.02 -3.17
N CYS A 200 9.03 -0.20 -4.24
CA CYS A 200 7.66 -0.69 -4.21
C CYS A 200 7.51 -1.82 -5.22
N GLY A 201 6.83 -2.89 -4.82
CA GLY A 201 6.53 -4.04 -5.66
C GLY A 201 5.05 -4.05 -6.00
N LEU A 202 4.70 -4.34 -7.25
CA LEU A 202 3.33 -4.68 -7.63
C LEU A 202 3.11 -6.16 -7.39
N PHE A 203 2.17 -6.50 -6.53
CA PHE A 203 1.84 -7.88 -6.20
C PHE A 203 0.48 -8.27 -6.73
N LEU A 204 0.38 -9.51 -7.21
CA LEU A 204 -0.88 -10.24 -7.32
C LEU A 204 -1.14 -10.93 -5.98
N ILE A 205 -2.22 -10.54 -5.32
CA ILE A 205 -2.52 -11.01 -3.97
C ILE A 205 -3.57 -12.10 -3.90
#